data_AF-A0A7S3HA28-F1
#
_entry.id   AF-A0A7S3HA28-F1
#
_cell.length_a   1.000
_cell.length_b   1.000
_cell.length_c   1.000
_cell.angle_alpha   90.00
_cell.angle_beta   90.00
_cell.angle_gamma   90.00
#
_symmetry.space_group_name_H-M   'P 1'
#
loop_
_entity.id
_entity.type
_entity.pdbx_description
1 polymer ?
#
loop_
_entity_poly.entity_id
_entity_poly.type
_entity_poly.pdbx_seq_one_letter_code
_entity_poly.pdbx_strand_id
1 'polypeptide(L)'
;QDVALVRRAPILGMDPELESRLAEAIESGDVRGLLDIMRAEPMPAAEVQQGACDALFRVVQSSPAVARDFVSGRGVEVVSSAMLRYPNDSEVQQDGCAVLWRVAQLASTFGAKAIAERGGFDALEAVIVNFPEGSAASEAASLALSVLEDHRLVSFGEEAEVAKHMKGRAFAEFVAKPEPRASRVGAGSVARRR
;
A
#
# COMPACT_ATOMS: atom_id res chain seq x y z
N GLN A 1 0.01 -26.05 24.13
CA GLN A 1 -0.51 -26.94 23.06
C GLN A 1 0.16 -26.47 21.78
N ASP A 2 0.84 -27.39 21.10
CA ASP A 2 1.71 -27.17 19.95
C ASP A 2 1.14 -26.22 18.90
N VAL A 3 1.75 -25.05 18.75
CA VAL A 3 1.74 -24.34 17.48
C VAL A 3 2.87 -24.96 16.67
N ALA A 4 2.60 -26.15 16.11
CA ALA A 4 3.46 -26.69 15.07
C ALA A 4 3.53 -25.62 13.98
N LEU A 5 4.69 -24.98 13.87
CA LEU A 5 5.08 -24.15 12.76
C LEU A 5 4.78 -24.97 11.51
N VAL A 6 3.68 -24.68 10.83
CA VAL A 6 3.42 -25.20 9.50
C VAL A 6 4.58 -24.70 8.65
N ARG A 7 5.61 -25.54 8.51
CA ARG A 7 6.71 -25.32 7.59
C ARG A 7 6.08 -25.28 6.21
N ARG A 8 5.92 -24.06 5.68
CA ARG A 8 5.50 -23.83 4.31
C ARG A 8 6.54 -24.50 3.41
N ALA A 9 6.10 -25.08 2.30
CA ALA A 9 7.00 -25.71 1.34
C ALA A 9 8.06 -24.69 0.87
N PRO A 10 9.28 -25.14 0.51
CA PRO A 10 10.31 -24.27 -0.06
C PRO A 10 9.76 -23.44 -1.21
N ILE A 11 10.21 -22.19 -1.32
CA ILE A 11 9.78 -21.31 -2.41
C ILE A 11 10.59 -21.73 -3.64
N LEU A 12 9.93 -22.44 -4.56
CA LEU A 12 10.56 -23.01 -5.75
C LEU A 12 11.33 -21.91 -6.52
N GLY A 13 12.66 -22.07 -6.62
CA GLY A 13 13.52 -21.14 -7.36
C GLY A 13 14.27 -20.14 -6.48
N MET A 14 14.03 -20.09 -5.17
CA MET A 14 14.84 -19.31 -4.23
C MET A 14 16.16 -20.02 -3.92
N ASP A 15 17.23 -19.24 -3.77
CA ASP A 15 18.52 -19.73 -3.29
C ASP A 15 18.37 -20.32 -1.86
N PRO A 16 18.76 -21.59 -1.62
CA PRO A 16 18.63 -22.22 -0.30
C PRO A 16 19.30 -21.46 0.85
N GLU A 17 20.38 -20.73 0.57
CA GLU A 17 21.03 -19.89 1.57
C GLU A 17 20.13 -18.71 1.97
N LEU A 18 19.45 -18.12 0.99
CA LEU A 18 18.49 -17.05 1.25
C LEU A 18 17.26 -17.57 2.00
N GLU A 19 16.77 -18.76 1.68
CA GLU A 19 15.71 -19.42 2.44
C GLU A 19 16.12 -19.64 3.91
N SER A 20 17.36 -20.09 4.16
CA SER A 20 17.90 -20.23 5.52
C SER A 20 17.93 -18.90 6.25
N ARG A 21 18.40 -17.83 5.59
CA ARG A 21 18.44 -16.49 6.16
C ARG A 21 17.06 -15.96 6.52
N LEU A 22 16.05 -16.21 5.69
CA LEU A 22 14.66 -15.86 6.00
C LEU A 22 14.16 -16.64 7.23
N ALA A 23 14.43 -17.95 7.30
CA ALA A 23 14.06 -18.77 8.45
C ALA A 23 14.71 -18.31 9.76
N GLU A 24 16.01 -18.03 9.74
CA GLU A 24 16.75 -17.50 10.89
C GLU A 24 16.23 -16.13 11.34
N ALA A 25 15.89 -15.26 10.38
CA ALA A 25 15.29 -13.96 10.68
C ALA A 25 13.90 -14.11 11.32
N ILE A 26 13.11 -15.12 10.92
CA ILE A 26 11.83 -15.44 11.58
C ILE A 26 12.06 -15.89 13.03
N GLU A 27 13.00 -16.81 13.25
CA GLU A 27 13.29 -17.37 14.58
C GLU A 27 13.83 -16.31 15.55
N SER A 28 14.66 -15.41 15.05
CA SER A 28 15.26 -14.32 15.85
C SER A 28 14.38 -13.07 15.95
N GLY A 29 13.32 -12.96 15.12
CA GLY A 29 12.50 -11.76 15.03
C GLY A 29 13.22 -10.56 14.39
N ASP A 30 14.21 -10.80 13.53
CA ASP A 30 15.02 -9.76 12.90
C ASP A 30 14.27 -9.04 11.77
N VAL A 31 13.45 -8.07 12.15
CA VAL A 31 12.75 -7.19 11.21
C VAL A 31 13.72 -6.46 10.30
N ARG A 32 14.86 -5.99 10.82
CA ARG A 32 15.80 -5.19 10.03
C ARG A 32 16.48 -6.03 8.96
N GLY A 33 16.91 -7.24 9.29
CA GLY A 33 17.47 -8.18 8.33
C GLY A 33 16.49 -8.52 7.20
N LEU A 34 15.21 -8.70 7.53
CA LEU A 34 14.16 -8.92 6.51
C LEU A 34 13.98 -7.70 5.59
N LEU A 35 13.95 -6.49 6.14
CA LEU A 35 13.86 -5.27 5.35
C LEU A 35 15.12 -5.06 4.49
N ASP A 36 16.30 -5.42 5.01
CA ASP A 36 17.57 -5.38 4.29
C ASP A 36 17.59 -6.35 3.08
N ILE A 37 16.99 -7.54 3.23
CA ILE A 37 16.81 -8.47 2.11
C ILE A 37 15.92 -7.83 1.03
N MET A 38 14.76 -7.28 1.39
CA MET A 38 13.80 -6.72 0.43
C MET A 38 14.35 -5.52 -0.36
N ARG A 39 15.21 -4.70 0.27
CA ARG A 39 15.77 -3.48 -0.33
C ARG A 39 17.16 -3.65 -0.93
N ALA A 40 17.63 -4.90 -1.08
CA ALA A 40 18.90 -5.17 -1.73
C ALA A 40 18.91 -4.61 -3.16
N GLU A 41 20.10 -4.26 -3.67
CA GLU A 41 20.27 -3.74 -5.02
C GLU A 41 21.11 -4.70 -5.88
N PRO A 42 20.65 -5.08 -7.08
CA PRO A 42 19.34 -4.74 -7.67
C PRO A 42 18.16 -5.35 -6.89
N MET A 43 16.98 -4.70 -6.97
CA MET A 43 15.78 -5.17 -6.26
C MET A 43 15.55 -6.68 -6.46
N PRO A 44 15.42 -7.46 -5.37
CA PRO A 44 15.23 -8.91 -5.45
C PRO A 44 13.98 -9.31 -6.23
N ALA A 45 14.04 -10.50 -6.84
CA ALA A 45 12.94 -11.11 -7.58
C ALA A 45 11.66 -11.29 -6.74
N ALA A 46 10.53 -11.52 -7.41
CA ALA A 46 9.21 -11.58 -6.78
C ALA A 46 9.14 -12.65 -5.69
N GLU A 47 9.76 -13.81 -5.92
CA GLU A 47 9.82 -14.93 -4.98
C GLU A 47 10.52 -14.54 -3.68
N VAL A 48 11.55 -13.70 -3.75
CA VAL A 48 12.27 -13.18 -2.57
C VAL A 48 11.43 -12.14 -1.84
N GLN A 49 10.75 -11.24 -2.56
CA GLN A 49 9.86 -10.26 -1.94
C GLN A 49 8.69 -10.94 -1.22
N GLN A 50 8.10 -11.95 -1.85
CA GLN A 50 7.06 -12.78 -1.26
C GLN A 50 7.57 -13.47 0.01
N GLY A 51 8.70 -14.20 -0.07
CA GLY A 51 9.27 -14.89 1.10
C GLY A 51 9.59 -13.94 2.26
N ALA A 52 10.09 -12.75 1.95
CA ALA A 52 10.33 -11.72 2.95
C ALA A 52 9.04 -11.12 3.53
N CYS A 53 7.99 -10.91 2.73
CA CYS A 53 6.67 -10.47 3.23
C CYS A 53 6.03 -11.53 4.14
N ASP A 54 6.07 -12.81 3.78
CA ASP A 54 5.60 -13.91 4.65
C ASP A 54 6.38 -13.94 5.98
N ALA A 55 7.71 -13.83 5.92
CA ALA A 55 8.56 -13.75 7.10
C ALA A 55 8.23 -12.54 7.98
N LEU A 56 8.06 -11.35 7.38
CA LEU A 56 7.67 -10.13 8.07
C LEU A 56 6.31 -10.27 8.73
N PHE A 57 5.33 -10.90 8.07
CA PHE A 57 4.02 -11.15 8.68
C PHE A 57 4.14 -11.98 9.95
N ARG A 58 4.92 -13.08 9.90
CA ARG A 58 5.18 -13.96 11.06
C ARG A 58 5.90 -13.24 12.20
N VAL A 59 6.87 -12.40 11.87
CA VAL A 59 7.64 -11.64 12.87
C VAL A 59 6.79 -10.52 13.48
N VAL A 60 6.10 -9.72 12.67
CA VAL A 60 5.26 -8.60 13.12
C VAL A 60 4.12 -9.07 14.02
N GLN A 61 3.50 -10.22 13.73
CA GLN A 61 2.39 -10.72 14.55
C GLN A 61 2.82 -11.20 15.95
N SER A 62 4.12 -11.31 16.24
CA SER A 62 4.63 -11.77 17.53
C SER A 62 4.30 -10.81 18.67
N SER A 63 4.33 -9.50 18.43
CA SER A 63 3.96 -8.49 19.42
C SER A 63 3.71 -7.10 18.83
N PRO A 64 2.93 -6.25 19.53
CA PRO A 64 2.79 -4.83 19.19
C PRO A 64 4.11 -4.04 19.15
N ALA A 65 5.11 -4.45 19.95
CA ALA A 65 6.42 -3.80 19.97
C ALA A 65 7.15 -4.02 18.64
N VAL A 66 7.19 -5.26 18.17
CA VAL A 66 7.80 -5.61 16.88
C VAL A 66 7.08 -4.93 15.70
N ALA A 67 5.75 -4.82 15.75
CA ALA A 67 5.00 -4.05 14.76
C ALA A 67 5.39 -2.57 14.72
N ARG A 68 5.68 -1.95 15.88
CA ARG A 68 6.19 -0.57 15.94
C ARG A 68 7.63 -0.44 15.47
N ASP A 69 8.46 -1.44 15.74
CA ASP A 69 9.84 -1.50 15.24
C ASP A 69 9.87 -1.59 13.72
N PHE A 70 8.99 -2.40 13.12
CA PHE A 70 8.78 -2.45 11.68
C PHE A 70 8.42 -1.09 11.09
N VAL A 71 7.43 -0.39 11.67
CA VAL A 71 7.02 0.95 11.19
C VAL A 71 8.16 1.96 11.34
N SER A 72 8.91 1.89 12.44
CA SER A 72 10.06 2.77 12.71
C SER A 72 11.23 2.49 11.75
N GLY A 73 11.38 1.23 11.34
CA GLY A 73 12.36 0.75 10.38
C GLY A 73 12.04 1.05 8.91
N ARG A 74 11.05 1.90 8.62
CA ARG A 74 10.56 2.20 7.25
C ARG A 74 9.94 0.98 6.55
N GLY A 75 9.42 0.02 7.33
CA GLY A 75 8.90 -1.23 6.78
C GLY A 75 7.71 -1.05 5.85
N VAL A 76 6.84 -0.06 6.14
CA VAL A 76 5.69 0.28 5.27
C VAL A 76 6.18 0.65 3.88
N GLU A 77 7.18 1.53 3.79
CA GLU A 77 7.73 1.98 2.50
C GLU A 77 8.38 0.83 1.72
N VAL A 78 9.11 -0.06 2.41
CA VAL A 78 9.78 -1.19 1.78
C VAL A 78 8.77 -2.17 1.20
N VAL A 79 7.75 -2.56 1.98
CA VAL A 79 6.70 -3.47 1.52
C VAL A 79 5.89 -2.84 0.39
N SER A 80 5.51 -1.57 0.51
CA SER A 80 4.74 -0.87 -0.52
C SER A 80 5.53 -0.74 -1.82
N SER A 81 6.83 -0.47 -1.74
CA SER A 81 7.71 -0.43 -2.91
C SER A 81 7.78 -1.78 -3.64
N ALA A 82 7.89 -2.88 -2.89
CA ALA A 82 7.87 -4.23 -3.46
C ALA A 82 6.52 -4.52 -4.15
N MET A 83 5.40 -4.19 -3.50
CA MET A 83 4.06 -4.34 -4.09
C MET A 83 3.91 -3.55 -5.40
N LEU A 84 4.36 -2.30 -5.42
CA LEU A 84 4.29 -1.45 -6.62
C LEU A 84 5.24 -1.92 -7.73
N ARG A 85 6.35 -2.59 -7.38
CA ARG A 85 7.29 -3.17 -8.36
C ARG A 85 6.76 -4.43 -9.03
N TYR A 86 5.97 -5.23 -8.30
CA TYR A 86 5.43 -6.51 -8.73
C TYR A 86 3.89 -6.51 -8.77
N PRO A 87 3.26 -5.57 -9.52
CA PRO A 87 1.83 -5.32 -9.44
C PRO A 87 0.96 -6.48 -9.94
N ASN A 88 1.54 -7.41 -10.71
CA ASN A 88 0.82 -8.56 -11.27
C ASN A 88 1.12 -9.87 -10.51
N ASP A 89 2.00 -9.84 -9.51
CA ASP A 89 2.34 -11.03 -8.72
C ASP A 89 1.36 -11.18 -7.56
N SER A 90 0.46 -12.14 -7.68
CA SER A 90 -0.60 -12.34 -6.69
C SER A 90 -0.07 -12.68 -5.30
N GLU A 91 1.07 -13.38 -5.20
CA GLU A 91 1.62 -13.81 -3.92
C GLU A 91 2.29 -12.62 -3.21
N VAL A 92 3.05 -11.79 -3.95
CA VAL A 92 3.61 -10.54 -3.40
C VAL A 92 2.52 -9.59 -2.94
N GLN A 93 1.43 -9.43 -3.73
CA GLN A 93 0.33 -8.55 -3.33
C GLN A 93 -0.39 -9.07 -2.09
N GLN A 94 -0.74 -10.37 -2.07
CA GLN A 94 -1.43 -10.97 -0.92
C GLN A 94 -0.60 -10.85 0.35
N ASP A 95 0.67 -11.27 0.32
CA ASP A 95 1.53 -11.29 1.51
C ASP A 95 1.90 -9.86 1.93
N GLY A 96 2.10 -8.93 0.98
CA GLY A 96 2.31 -7.51 1.25
C GLY A 96 1.10 -6.85 1.94
N CYS A 97 -0.10 -7.05 1.41
CA CYS A 97 -1.36 -6.60 2.03
C CYS A 97 -1.53 -7.17 3.44
N ALA A 98 -1.23 -8.46 3.65
CA ALA A 98 -1.32 -9.11 4.95
C ALA A 98 -0.38 -8.48 5.99
N VAL A 99 0.85 -8.13 5.60
CA VAL A 99 1.78 -7.39 6.47
C VAL A 99 1.19 -6.03 6.85
N LEU A 100 0.75 -5.23 5.88
CA LEU A 100 0.20 -3.89 6.13
C LEU A 100 -1.05 -3.96 7.04
N TRP A 101 -1.96 -4.88 6.78
CA TRP A 101 -3.12 -5.13 7.64
C TRP A 101 -2.71 -5.46 9.08
N ARG A 102 -1.75 -6.38 9.25
CA ARG A 102 -1.29 -6.80 10.58
C ARG A 102 -0.64 -5.64 11.34
N VAL A 103 0.14 -4.81 10.65
CA VAL A 103 0.75 -3.60 11.22
C VAL A 103 -0.31 -2.59 11.64
N ALA A 104 -1.34 -2.37 10.82
CA ALA A 104 -2.45 -1.48 11.15
C ALA A 104 -3.15 -1.90 12.46
N GLN A 105 -3.35 -3.21 12.64
CA GLN A 105 -3.97 -3.75 13.86
C GLN A 105 -3.07 -3.64 15.10
N LEU A 106 -1.78 -3.98 14.98
CA LEU A 106 -0.91 -4.15 16.15
C LEU A 106 -0.16 -2.89 16.56
N ALA A 107 0.19 -2.01 15.63
CA ALA A 107 0.85 -0.75 15.93
C ALA A 107 -0.15 0.38 16.25
N SER A 108 -1.44 0.07 16.38
CA SER A 108 -2.53 1.03 16.63
C SER A 108 -2.56 2.15 15.56
N THR A 109 -3.07 3.33 15.93
CA THR A 109 -3.11 4.51 15.06
C THR A 109 -1.75 4.91 14.49
N PHE A 110 -0.63 4.55 15.13
CA PHE A 110 0.71 4.83 14.60
C PHE A 110 0.99 4.02 13.33
N GLY A 111 0.65 2.72 13.33
CA GLY A 111 0.78 1.88 12.14
C GLY A 111 -0.16 2.33 11.02
N ALA A 112 -1.44 2.56 11.36
CA ALA A 112 -2.43 3.00 10.38
C ALA A 112 -2.05 4.33 9.70
N LYS A 113 -1.53 5.31 10.47
CA LYS A 113 -1.02 6.58 9.91
C LYS A 113 0.17 6.36 8.99
N ALA A 114 1.11 5.50 9.39
CA ALA A 114 2.26 5.20 8.54
C ALA A 114 1.83 4.59 7.20
N ILE A 115 0.85 3.69 7.21
CA ILE A 115 0.30 3.10 5.97
C ILE A 115 -0.35 4.18 5.10
N ALA A 116 -1.17 5.05 5.70
CA ALA A 116 -1.82 6.14 4.99
C ALA A 116 -0.84 7.15 4.36
N GLU A 117 0.26 7.45 5.04
CA GLU A 117 1.15 8.56 4.67
C GLU A 117 2.42 8.14 3.91
N ARG A 118 2.78 6.85 3.93
CA ARG A 118 4.09 6.37 3.45
C ARG A 118 3.98 5.37 2.28
N GLY A 119 3.03 5.62 1.38
CA GLY A 119 2.82 4.84 0.15
C GLY A 119 2.06 3.51 0.35
N GLY A 120 1.68 3.17 1.57
CA GLY A 120 0.88 1.98 1.85
C GLY A 120 -0.53 2.08 1.31
N PHE A 121 -1.18 3.25 1.43
CA PHE A 121 -2.49 3.49 0.83
C PHE A 121 -2.49 3.29 -0.68
N ASP A 122 -1.54 3.92 -1.39
CA ASP A 122 -1.43 3.81 -2.85
C ASP A 122 -1.20 2.36 -3.30
N ALA A 123 -0.38 1.61 -2.55
CA ALA A 123 -0.16 0.19 -2.82
C ALA A 123 -1.43 -0.65 -2.62
N LEU A 124 -2.18 -0.40 -1.54
CA LEU A 124 -3.44 -1.09 -1.26
C LEU A 124 -4.52 -0.75 -2.31
N GLU A 125 -4.64 0.52 -2.71
CA GLU A 125 -5.57 0.95 -3.76
C GLU A 125 -5.21 0.32 -5.11
N ALA A 126 -3.92 0.25 -5.46
CA ALA A 126 -3.48 -0.42 -6.67
C ALA A 126 -3.86 -1.91 -6.70
N VAL A 127 -3.87 -2.60 -5.56
CA VAL A 127 -4.36 -4.00 -5.47
C VAL A 127 -5.85 -4.08 -5.77
N ILE A 128 -6.66 -3.20 -5.16
CA ILE A 128 -8.12 -3.17 -5.41
C ILE A 128 -8.44 -2.93 -6.88
N VAL A 129 -7.64 -2.12 -7.58
CA VAL A 129 -7.81 -1.86 -9.02
C VAL A 129 -7.36 -3.05 -9.89
N ASN A 130 -6.25 -3.70 -9.54
CA ASN A 130 -5.63 -4.70 -10.40
C ASN A 130 -6.15 -6.12 -10.19
N PHE A 131 -6.68 -6.44 -9.01
CA PHE A 131 -7.11 -7.78 -8.67
C PHE A 131 -8.64 -7.87 -8.52
N PRO A 132 -9.29 -8.91 -9.09
CA PRO A 132 -10.72 -9.11 -8.94
C PRO A 132 -11.17 -9.15 -7.48
N GLU A 133 -12.37 -8.63 -7.23
CA GLU A 133 -13.06 -8.79 -5.95
C GLU A 133 -13.16 -10.28 -5.57
N GLY A 134 -12.94 -10.60 -4.30
CA GLY A 134 -12.89 -11.98 -3.78
C GLY A 134 -11.56 -12.72 -4.04
N SER A 135 -10.59 -12.09 -4.72
CA SER A 135 -9.23 -12.61 -4.70
C SER A 135 -8.59 -12.41 -3.32
N ALA A 136 -7.69 -13.30 -2.92
CA ALA A 136 -7.01 -13.21 -1.62
C ALA A 136 -6.26 -11.88 -1.45
N ALA A 137 -5.69 -11.32 -2.52
CA ALA A 137 -5.04 -10.01 -2.50
C ALA A 137 -6.05 -8.87 -2.26
N SER A 138 -7.17 -8.83 -2.99
CA SER A 138 -8.19 -7.78 -2.81
C SER A 138 -8.89 -7.87 -1.45
N GLU A 139 -9.11 -9.08 -0.92
CA GLU A 139 -9.65 -9.28 0.43
C GLU A 139 -8.67 -8.77 1.50
N ALA A 140 -7.39 -9.13 1.41
CA ALA A 140 -6.37 -8.65 2.32
C ALA A 140 -6.21 -7.12 2.25
N ALA A 141 -6.27 -6.53 1.04
CA ALA A 141 -6.22 -5.09 0.86
C ALA A 141 -7.42 -4.39 1.51
N SER A 142 -8.63 -4.91 1.31
CA SER A 142 -9.86 -4.38 1.90
C SER A 142 -9.82 -4.42 3.43
N LEU A 143 -9.28 -5.49 4.01
CA LEU A 143 -9.08 -5.59 5.47
C LEU A 143 -8.10 -4.54 6.00
N ALA A 144 -7.02 -4.26 5.28
CA ALA A 144 -6.11 -3.18 5.66
C ALA A 144 -6.83 -1.83 5.60
N LEU A 145 -7.48 -1.53 4.47
CA LEU A 145 -8.19 -0.26 4.24
C LEU A 145 -9.32 -0.02 5.25
N SER A 146 -10.05 -1.05 5.69
CA SER A 146 -11.09 -0.90 6.71
C SER A 146 -10.51 -0.44 8.06
N VAL A 147 -9.31 -0.89 8.42
CA VAL A 147 -8.63 -0.43 9.64
C VAL A 147 -8.22 1.05 9.53
N LEU A 148 -7.83 1.51 8.33
CA LEU A 148 -7.54 2.92 8.09
C LEU A 148 -8.83 3.77 8.22
N GLU A 149 -9.96 3.26 7.73
CA GLU A 149 -11.27 3.89 7.85
C GLU A 149 -11.75 3.95 9.30
N ASP A 150 -11.59 2.88 10.07
CA ASP A 150 -11.90 2.84 11.51
C ASP A 150 -11.13 3.91 12.29
N HIS A 151 -9.90 4.20 11.84
CA HIS A 151 -9.07 5.29 12.37
C HIS A 151 -9.36 6.66 11.75
N ARG A 152 -10.34 6.76 10.84
CA ARG A 152 -10.75 7.96 10.11
C ARG A 152 -9.62 8.61 9.31
N LEU A 153 -8.69 7.79 8.81
CA LEU A 153 -7.59 8.24 7.97
C LEU A 153 -7.98 8.27 6.49
N VAL A 154 -8.96 7.46 6.11
CA VAL A 154 -9.56 7.36 4.78
C VAL A 154 -11.07 7.27 4.91
N SER A 155 -11.80 7.58 3.83
CA SER A 155 -13.25 7.40 3.76
C SER A 155 -13.60 6.81 2.41
N PHE A 156 -14.33 5.69 2.39
CA PHE A 156 -14.84 5.10 1.17
C PHE A 156 -16.33 5.43 1.04
N GLY A 157 -16.72 6.03 -0.07
CA GLY A 157 -18.10 6.34 -0.38
C GLY A 157 -18.30 6.47 -1.88
N GLU A 158 -19.41 5.93 -2.38
CA GLU A 158 -20.03 6.50 -3.57
C GLU A 158 -20.40 7.95 -3.22
N GLU A 159 -19.98 8.92 -4.03
CA GLU A 159 -20.19 10.37 -3.89
C GLU A 159 -19.17 11.14 -3.05
N ALA A 160 -18.19 11.70 -3.76
CA ALA A 160 -17.57 12.98 -3.47
C ALA A 160 -18.57 14.18 -3.55
N GLU A 161 -19.82 14.03 -3.10
CA GLU A 161 -20.89 15.04 -3.17
C GLU A 161 -21.60 15.25 -1.81
N VAL A 162 -20.88 15.25 -0.68
CA VAL A 162 -21.39 15.92 0.56
C VAL A 162 -20.29 16.70 1.28
N ALA A 163 -19.42 17.39 0.54
CA ALA A 163 -18.65 18.52 1.08
C ALA A 163 -19.47 19.83 1.01
N LYS A 164 -20.75 19.80 1.40
CA LYS A 164 -21.57 20.99 1.63
C LYS A 164 -22.38 20.81 2.90
N HIS A 165 -21.73 20.82 4.06
CA HIS A 165 -22.32 21.31 5.32
C HIS A 165 -21.26 21.41 6.43
N MET A 166 -20.17 22.16 6.21
CA MET A 166 -19.42 22.74 7.34
C MET A 166 -19.84 24.20 7.52
N LYS A 167 -20.80 24.42 8.42
CA LYS A 167 -21.11 25.76 8.92
C LYS A 167 -19.93 26.26 9.75
N GLY A 168 -19.31 27.33 9.27
CA GLY A 168 -18.56 28.27 10.09
C GLY A 168 -17.05 28.05 10.14
N ARG A 169 -16.33 28.72 9.23
CA ARG A 169 -15.47 29.87 9.53
C ARG A 169 -14.84 30.37 8.23
N ALA A 170 -14.88 31.68 8.08
CA ALA A 170 -14.57 32.46 6.89
C ALA A 170 -13.25 32.10 6.19
N PHE A 171 -13.32 31.87 4.87
CA PHE A 171 -12.24 32.16 3.94
C PHE A 171 -12.84 32.88 2.73
N ALA A 172 -12.26 34.02 2.36
CA ALA A 172 -12.71 34.87 1.28
C ALA A 172 -12.52 34.17 -0.07
N GLU A 173 -13.61 33.98 -0.81
CA GLU A 173 -13.61 33.44 -2.16
C GLU A 173 -13.16 34.54 -3.15
N PHE A 174 -11.96 34.39 -3.71
CA PHE A 174 -11.55 35.16 -4.89
C PHE A 174 -11.97 34.39 -6.14
N VAL A 175 -13.15 34.73 -6.68
CA VAL A 175 -13.67 34.12 -7.91
C VAL A 175 -13.07 34.85 -9.11
N ALA A 176 -11.96 34.36 -9.64
CA ALA A 176 -11.54 34.70 -10.99
C ALA A 176 -12.38 33.87 -11.99
N LYS A 177 -13.35 34.52 -12.66
CA LYS A 177 -14.09 33.90 -13.76
C LYS A 177 -13.18 33.76 -14.99
N PRO A 178 -12.92 32.56 -15.52
CA PRO A 178 -12.39 32.45 -16.88
C PRO A 178 -13.52 32.67 -17.89
N GLU A 179 -13.36 33.64 -18.79
CA GLU A 179 -14.28 33.81 -19.93
C GLU A 179 -14.17 32.61 -20.88
N PRO A 180 -15.30 32.05 -21.34
CA PRO A 180 -15.29 30.96 -22.30
C PRO A 180 -14.86 31.43 -23.70
N ARG A 181 -13.83 30.78 -24.25
CA ARG A 181 -13.47 30.90 -25.67
C ARG A 181 -14.54 30.22 -26.53
N ALA A 182 -15.47 31.01 -27.05
CA ALA A 182 -16.26 30.63 -28.22
C ALA A 182 -16.33 31.80 -29.22
N SER A 183 -16.09 31.47 -30.48
CA SER A 183 -16.32 32.29 -31.70
C SER A 183 -15.35 33.44 -32.02
N ARG A 184 -14.14 33.08 -32.49
CA ARG A 184 -13.54 33.82 -33.61
C ARG A 184 -13.63 32.97 -34.87
N VAL A 185 -14.83 32.95 -35.46
CA VAL A 185 -15.03 32.57 -36.86
C VAL A 185 -15.85 33.69 -37.50
N GLY A 186 -15.28 34.34 -38.52
CA GLY A 186 -16.06 34.98 -39.58
C GLY A 186 -16.20 36.50 -39.55
N ALA A 187 -15.16 37.24 -39.93
CA ALA A 187 -15.32 38.53 -40.61
C ALA A 187 -14.37 38.59 -41.81
N GLY A 188 -14.61 37.69 -42.78
CA GLY A 188 -14.03 37.80 -44.12
C GLY A 188 -14.82 38.84 -44.91
N SER A 189 -14.35 40.08 -44.89
CA SER A 189 -14.80 41.11 -45.83
C SER A 189 -14.21 40.79 -47.21
N VAL A 190 -15.06 40.35 -48.12
CA VAL A 190 -14.77 40.24 -49.54
C VAL A 190 -14.74 41.64 -50.13
N ALA A 191 -13.55 42.11 -50.51
CA ALA A 191 -13.38 43.28 -51.35
C ALA A 191 -12.59 42.93 -52.61
N ARG A 192 -13.13 43.38 -53.75
CA ARG A 192 -12.60 43.41 -55.13
C ARG A 192 -12.85 42.17 -56.01
N ARG A 193 -13.66 42.38 -57.06
CA ARG A 193 -13.20 42.88 -58.37
C ARG A 193 -14.40 43.19 -59.30
N ARG A 194 -14.49 44.43 -59.81
CA ARG A 194 -14.26 44.78 -61.22
C ARG A 194 -14.09 46.30 -61.31
#